data_AF-A0A960W5Z8-F1
#
_entry.id   AF-A0A960W5Z8-F1
#
_cell.length_a   1.000
_cell.length_b   1.000
_cell.length_c   1.000
_cell.angle_alpha   90.00
_cell.angle_beta   90.00
_cell.angle_gamma   90.00
#
_symmetry.space_group_name_H-M   'P 1'
#
loop_
_entity.id
_entity.type
_entity.pdbx_description
1 polymer ?
#
loop_
_entity_poly.entity_id
_entity_poly.type
_entity_poly.pdbx_seq_one_letter_code
_entity_poly.pdbx_strand_id
1 'polypeptide(L)' 'MNVEYINPFIASTINALSVMAAVNPVLGKPYLREDNTIRSDISGSIGIAGEVVGSVALNFPE' A
#
# COMPACT_ATOMS: atom_id res chain seq x y z
N MET A 1 11.58 -4.63 -8.82
CA MET A 1 10.73 -3.43 -8.81
C MET A 1 11.61 -2.25 -8.42
N ASN A 2 11.69 -1.19 -9.22
CA ASN A 2 12.55 -0.04 -8.90
C ASN A 2 11.93 0.74 -7.73
N VAL A 3 12.76 1.15 -6.76
CA VAL A 3 12.33 1.84 -5.53
C VAL A 3 11.63 3.16 -5.85
N GLU A 4 12.00 3.79 -6.96
CA GLU A 4 11.42 5.03 -7.47
C GLU A 4 9.91 4.93 -7.75
N TYR A 5 9.41 3.74 -8.11
CA TYR A 5 7.98 3.55 -8.32
C TYR A 5 7.21 3.32 -7.02
N ILE A 6 7.85 2.84 -5.96
CA ILE A 6 7.18 2.44 -4.71
C ILE A 6 7.08 3.63 -3.74
N ASN A 7 8.14 4.44 -3.67
CA ASN A 7 8.20 5.58 -2.75
C ASN A 7 7.01 6.56 -2.86
N PRO A 8 6.51 6.90 -4.07
CA PRO A 8 5.34 7.76 -4.21
C PRO A 8 4.08 7.16 -3.57
N PHE A 9 3.87 5.85 -3.70
CA PHE A 9 2.73 5.17 -3.07
C PHE A 9 2.84 5.19 -1.55
N ILE A 10 4.02 4.87 -1.00
CA ILE A 10 4.26 4.91 0.44
C ILE A 10 3.96 6.31 1.00
N ALA A 11 4.55 7.35 0.40
CA ALA A 11 4.36 8.72 0.86
C ALA A 11 2.89 9.15 0.75
N SER A 12 2.22 8.79 -0.33
CA SER A 12 0.80 9.13 -0.56
C SER A 12 -0.12 8.41 0.42
N THR A 13 0.12 7.13 0.71
CA THR A 13 -0.67 6.36 1.67
C THR A 13 -0.51 6.90 3.09
N ILE A 14 0.72 7.24 3.51
CA ILE A 14 0.96 7.86 4.82
C ILE A 14 0.21 9.18 4.92
N ASN A 15 0.35 10.05 3.91
CA ASN A 15 -0.33 11.35 3.90
C ASN A 15 -1.86 11.20 3.93
N ALA A 16 -2.43 10.29 3.14
CA ALA A 16 -3.87 10.06 3.11
C ALA A 16 -4.39 9.58 4.48
N LEU A 17 -3.70 8.63 5.13
CA LEU A 17 -4.07 8.15 6.46
C LEU A 17 -3.93 9.24 7.54
N SER A 18 -2.88 10.05 7.47
CA SER A 18 -2.66 11.14 8.42
C SER A 18 -3.68 12.27 8.29
N VAL A 19 -4.00 12.67 7.06
CA VAL A 19 -4.93 13.79 6.81
C VAL A 19 -6.38 13.34 6.92
N MET A 20 -6.75 12.20 6.33
CA MET A 20 -8.15 11.78 6.23
C MET A 20 -8.63 10.93 7.41
N ALA A 21 -7.74 10.16 8.05
CA ALA A 21 -8.09 9.27 9.16
C ALA A 21 -7.52 9.73 10.51
N ALA A 22 -6.73 10.81 10.55
CA ALA A 22 -5.98 11.25 11.74
C ALA A 22 -5.11 10.13 12.35
N VAL A 23 -4.66 9.18 11.51
CA VAL A 23 -3.78 8.07 11.91
C VAL A 23 -2.36 8.38 11.45
N ASN A 24 -1.37 8.17 12.30
CA ASN A 24 0.04 8.30 11.96
C ASN A 24 0.68 6.93 11.73
N PRO A 25 0.55 6.34 10.52
CA PRO A 25 1.11 5.02 10.23
C PRO A 25 2.64 5.06 10.26
N VAL A 26 3.25 4.04 10.86
CA VAL A 26 4.70 3.86 10.88
C VAL A 26 5.11 2.93 9.74
N LEU A 27 6.03 3.41 8.89
CA LEU A 27 6.54 2.62 7.77
C LEU A 27 7.40 1.45 8.27
N GLY A 28 6.98 0.23 7.98
CA GLY A 28 7.80 -0.98 8.15
C GLY A 28 8.84 -1.16 7.04
N LYS A 29 9.66 -2.21 7.12
CA LYS A 29 10.61 -2.54 6.05
C LYS A 29 9.86 -3.10 4.83
N PRO A 30 10.01 -2.50 3.64
CA PRO A 30 9.45 -3.08 2.42
C PRO A 30 10.04 -4.48 2.18
N TYR A 31 9.19 -5.43 1.82
CA TYR A 31 9.59 -6.81 1.55
C TYR A 31 8.84 -7.34 0.33
N LEU A 32 9.43 -8.33 -0.34
CA LEU A 32 8.73 -9.08 -1.37
C LEU A 32 7.80 -10.07 -0.69
N ARG A 33 6.50 -10.00 -1.00
CA ARG A 33 5.51 -10.92 -0.43
C ARG A 33 5.72 -12.32 -1.01
N GLU A 34 6.22 -13.25 -0.19
CA GLU A 34 6.40 -14.67 -0.57
C GLU A 34 5.13 -15.51 -0.28
N ASP A 35 4.35 -15.09 0.71
CA ASP A 35 3.18 -15.84 1.19
C ASP A 35 1.87 -15.27 0.67
N ASN A 36 1.00 -16.14 0.15
CA ASN A 36 -0.30 -15.75 -0.40
C ASN A 36 -1.41 -15.64 0.65
N THR A 37 -1.10 -15.82 1.93
CA THR A 37 -2.08 -15.72 3.02
C THR A 37 -2.51 -14.26 3.19
N ILE A 38 -3.82 -14.02 3.08
CA ILE A 38 -4.42 -12.72 3.38
C ILE A 38 -4.81 -12.75 4.86
N ARG A 39 -4.19 -11.87 5.66
CA ARG A 39 -4.50 -11.68 7.08
C ARG A 39 -5.11 -10.29 7.27
N SER A 40 -6.24 -10.06 6.64
CA SER A 40 -6.97 -8.79 6.73
C SER A 40 -8.46 -9.01 6.66
N ASP A 41 -9.19 -8.21 7.42
CA ASP A 41 -10.64 -8.21 7.48
C ASP A 41 -11.22 -7.25 6.44
N ILE A 42 -10.51 -6.15 6.16
CA ILE A 42 -10.88 -5.16 5.14
C ILE A 42 -9.73 -5.01 4.16
N SER A 43 -10.03 -5.14 2.86
CA SER A 43 -9.04 -4.99 1.78
C SER A 43 -9.55 -4.01 0.72
N GLY A 44 -8.72 -3.05 0.34
CA GLY A 44 -8.96 -2.12 -0.76
C GLY A 44 -7.94 -2.34 -1.88
N SER A 45 -8.40 -2.48 -3.12
CA SER A 45 -7.51 -2.67 -4.28
C SER A 45 -7.74 -1.60 -5.34
N ILE A 46 -6.66 -1.04 -5.88
CA ILE A 46 -6.68 -0.05 -6.95
C ILE A 46 -5.84 -0.59 -8.09
N GLY A 47 -6.47 -0.74 -9.26
CA GLY A 47 -5.78 -1.06 -10.51
C GLY A 47 -5.16 0.20 -11.10
N ILE A 48 -3.93 0.06 -11.58
CA ILE A 48 -3.22 1.10 -12.32
C ILE A 48 -3.09 0.61 -13.77
N ALA A 49 -3.58 1.42 -14.70
CA ALA A 49 -3.47 1.19 -16.13
C ALA A 49 -2.76 2.38 -16.79
N GLY A 50 -1.75 2.10 -17.63
CA GLY A 50 -0.90 3.10 -18.26
C GLY A 50 0.37 2.47 -18.83
N GLU A 51 1.49 3.21 -18.81
CA GLU A 51 2.81 2.69 -19.21
C GLU A 51 3.29 1.52 -18.32
N VAL A 52 2.81 1.50 -17.06
CA VAL A 52 2.95 0.37 -16.15
C VAL A 52 1.56 -0.14 -15.78
N VAL A 53 1.34 -1.44 -15.97
CA VAL A 53 0.12 -2.14 -15.53
C VAL A 53 0.42 -2.82 -14.21
N GLY A 54 -0.40 -2.56 -13.20
CA GLY A 54 -0.23 -3.15 -11.88
C GLY A 54 -1.43 -2.93 -10.99
N SER A 55 -1.35 -3.41 -9.76
CA SER A 55 -2.35 -3.16 -8.74
C SER A 55 -1.69 -2.84 -7.41
N VAL A 56 -2.34 -1.97 -6.65
CA VAL A 56 -2.00 -1.69 -5.26
C VAL A 56 -3.11 -2.26 -4.40
N ALA A 57 -2.75 -3.05 -3.41
CA ALA A 57 -3.69 -3.59 -2.42
C ALA A 57 -3.32 -3.07 -1.02
N LEU A 58 -4.30 -2.54 -0.32
CA LEU A 58 -4.23 -2.11 1.07
C LEU A 58 -5.05 -3.10 1.90
N ASN A 59 -4.44 -3.63 2.95
CA ASN A 59 -5.01 -4.66 3.80
C ASN A 59 -5.01 -4.14 5.24
N PHE A 60 -6.18 -4.10 5.86
CA PHE A 60 -6.36 -3.63 7.23
C PHE A 60 -6.86 -4.78 8.12
N PRO A 61 -6.22 -5.02 9.28
CA PRO A 61 -6.80 -5.83 10.34
C PRO A 61 -7.91 -5.06 11.08
N GLU A 62 -8.82 -5.77 11.76
CA GLU A 62 -9.81 -5.20 12.69
C GLU A 62 -9.19 -4.31 13.78
#